data_AF-A0A5J6CJZ3-F1
#
_entry.id   AF-A0A5J6CJZ3-F1
#
_cell.length_a   1.000
_cell.length_b   1.000
_cell.length_c   1.000
_cell.angle_alpha   90.00
_cell.angle_beta   90.00
_cell.angle_gamma   90.00
#
_symmetry.space_group_name_H-M   'P 1'
#
loop_
_entity.id
_entity.type
_entity.pdbx_description
1 polymer ?
#
loop_
_entity_poly.entity_id
_entity_poly.type
_entity_poly.pdbx_seq_one_letter_code
_entity_poly.pdbx_strand_id
1 'polypeptide(L)'
;DIDECSTIPGICDGGECTNTVSSYFCKCPPGFYTSPDGTRCIDVRPGYCYTALANGRCSNQLPQSITKMQCCCDVGRCWSPGVTVAPEMCPIRAT
;
A
#
# COMPACT_ATOMS: atom_id res chain seq x y z
N ASP A 1 -28.69 -2.95 -8.84
CA ASP A 1 -27.39 -2.86 -8.19
C ASP A 1 -27.32 -3.65 -6.92
N ILE A 2 -26.19 -4.32 -6.73
CA ILE A 2 -25.76 -4.85 -5.45
C ILE A 2 -24.91 -3.78 -4.77
N ASP A 3 -24.96 -3.67 -3.45
CA ASP A 3 -24.06 -2.76 -2.74
C ASP A 3 -22.75 -3.49 -2.41
N GLU A 4 -21.75 -3.31 -3.25
CA GLU A 4 -20.44 -3.95 -3.07
C GLU A 4 -19.74 -3.45 -1.80
N CYS A 5 -20.01 -2.21 -1.35
CA CYS A 5 -19.45 -1.68 -0.11
C CYS A 5 -19.95 -2.43 1.12
N SER A 6 -21.23 -2.82 1.11
CA SER A 6 -21.82 -3.63 2.17
C SER A 6 -21.51 -5.13 2.04
N THR A 7 -21.27 -5.59 0.82
CA THR A 7 -21.06 -7.03 0.51
C THR A 7 -19.61 -7.47 0.71
N ILE A 8 -18.64 -6.58 0.42
CA ILE A 8 -17.20 -6.88 0.45
C ILE A 8 -16.53 -5.96 1.49
N PRO A 9 -16.39 -6.42 2.75
CA PRO A 9 -15.71 -5.64 3.77
C PRO A 9 -14.24 -5.44 3.39
N GLY A 10 -13.77 -4.18 3.41
CA GLY A 10 -12.39 -3.83 3.08
C GLY A 10 -12.08 -3.71 1.59
N ILE A 11 -13.09 -3.65 0.71
CA ILE A 11 -12.93 -3.56 -0.75
C ILE A 11 -11.98 -2.42 -1.21
N CYS A 12 -11.86 -1.35 -0.44
CA CYS A 12 -11.02 -0.19 -0.73
C CYS A 12 -9.63 -0.18 -0.05
N ASP A 13 -9.20 -1.28 0.59
CA ASP A 13 -7.89 -1.42 1.26
C ASP A 13 -7.53 -0.20 2.16
N GLY A 14 -8.49 0.26 2.97
CA GLY A 14 -8.34 1.40 3.88
C GLY A 14 -8.93 2.73 3.39
N GLY A 15 -9.55 2.77 2.20
CA GLY A 15 -10.38 3.88 1.73
C GLY A 15 -11.85 3.81 2.17
N GLU A 16 -12.57 4.92 1.99
CA GLU A 16 -14.03 5.02 2.17
C GLU A 16 -14.74 4.55 0.88
N CYS A 17 -15.59 3.54 0.98
CA CYS A 17 -16.34 3.00 -0.15
C CYS A 17 -17.64 3.77 -0.34
N THR A 18 -17.91 4.19 -1.58
CA THR A 18 -19.17 4.83 -1.99
C THR A 18 -19.82 4.01 -3.10
N ASN A 19 -21.02 3.48 -2.83
CA ASN A 19 -21.80 2.75 -3.83
C ASN A 19 -22.45 3.71 -4.85
N THR A 20 -22.53 3.31 -6.12
CA THR A 20 -23.13 4.05 -7.24
C THR A 20 -24.12 3.16 -8.00
N VAL A 21 -24.92 3.73 -8.91
CA VAL A 21 -26.01 3.04 -9.64
C VAL A 21 -25.53 1.98 -10.65
N SER A 22 -24.22 1.75 -10.78
CA SER A 22 -23.69 0.71 -11.69
C SER A 22 -22.35 0.12 -11.24
N SER A 23 -21.85 0.50 -10.05
CA SER A 23 -20.51 0.18 -9.53
C SER A 23 -20.35 0.77 -8.13
N TYR A 24 -19.15 0.67 -7.55
CA TYR A 24 -18.70 1.48 -6.42
C TYR A 24 -17.47 2.31 -6.80
N PHE A 25 -17.12 3.29 -5.95
CA PHE A 25 -15.86 4.03 -6.03
C PHE A 25 -15.24 4.17 -4.64
N CYS A 26 -13.92 4.03 -4.58
CA CYS A 26 -13.13 4.16 -3.37
C CYS A 26 -12.54 5.57 -3.22
N LYS A 27 -12.98 6.28 -2.20
CA LYS A 27 -12.40 7.56 -1.78
C LYS A 27 -11.22 7.30 -0.85
N CYS A 28 -10.03 7.63 -1.34
CA CYS A 28 -8.78 7.33 -0.65
C CYS A 28 -8.36 8.45 0.33
N PRO A 29 -7.73 8.11 1.46
CA PRO A 29 -7.19 9.09 2.39
C PRO A 29 -5.96 9.82 1.81
N PRO A 30 -5.53 10.95 2.42
CA PRO A 30 -4.33 11.65 2.01
C PRO A 30 -3.10 10.75 1.96
N GLY A 31 -2.32 10.82 0.87
CA GLY A 31 -1.17 9.95 0.62
C GLY A 31 -1.51 8.66 -0.15
N PHE A 32 -2.78 8.44 -0.46
CA PHE A 32 -3.23 7.36 -1.33
C PHE A 32 -3.91 7.93 -2.56
N TYR A 33 -3.70 7.28 -3.70
CA TYR A 33 -4.35 7.64 -4.96
C TYR A 33 -5.38 6.58 -5.33
N THR A 34 -6.56 6.98 -5.79
CA THR A 34 -7.54 6.02 -6.29
C THR A 34 -7.05 5.41 -7.60
N SER A 35 -7.12 4.10 -7.73
CA SER A 35 -6.74 3.42 -8.96
C SER A 35 -7.56 3.92 -10.18
N PRO A 36 -7.06 3.76 -11.42
CA PRO A 36 -7.76 4.23 -12.61
C PRO A 36 -9.17 3.64 -12.78
N ASP A 37 -9.39 2.42 -12.28
CA ASP A 37 -10.66 1.73 -12.24
C ASP A 37 -11.55 2.13 -11.05
N GLY A 38 -11.08 2.99 -10.14
CA GLY A 38 -11.87 3.50 -9.02
C GLY A 38 -12.00 2.55 -7.83
N THR A 39 -11.42 1.35 -7.92
CA THR A 39 -11.75 0.23 -7.02
C THR A 39 -10.82 0.07 -5.83
N ARG A 40 -9.63 0.69 -5.83
CA ARG A 40 -8.66 0.52 -4.73
C ARG A 40 -7.84 1.78 -4.46
N CYS A 41 -7.23 1.81 -3.28
CA CYS A 41 -6.33 2.87 -2.86
C CYS A 41 -4.87 2.44 -2.98
N ILE A 42 -4.12 3.13 -3.83
CA ILE A 42 -2.70 2.88 -4.08
C ILE A 42 -1.88 3.79 -3.16
N ASP A 43 -1.05 3.20 -2.29
CA ASP A 43 -0.14 3.98 -1.43
C ASP A 43 0.93 4.66 -2.29
N VAL A 44 0.92 5.99 -2.28
CA VAL A 44 1.89 6.84 -3.00
C VAL A 44 2.80 7.61 -2.05
N ARG A 45 2.74 7.31 -0.74
CA ARG A 45 3.59 8.00 0.24
C ARG A 45 5.04 7.62 0.01
N PRO A 46 5.96 8.60 -0.02
CA PRO A 46 7.38 8.30 0.00
C PRO A 46 7.77 7.76 1.38
N GLY A 47 8.67 6.80 1.41
CA GLY A 47 9.16 6.19 2.64
C GLY A 47 10.55 5.59 2.46
N TYR A 48 11.04 4.98 3.53
CA TYR A 48 12.37 4.36 3.59
C TYR A 48 12.29 2.92 3.11
N CYS A 49 13.05 2.61 2.06
CA CYS A 49 13.19 1.25 1.55
C CYS A 49 14.45 0.59 2.09
N TYR A 50 14.33 -0.67 2.52
CA TYR A 50 15.43 -1.47 3.05
C TYR A 50 15.58 -2.72 2.19
N THR A 51 16.82 -3.05 1.81
CA THR A 51 17.09 -4.14 0.85
C THR A 51 17.56 -5.44 1.52
N ALA A 52 17.80 -5.42 2.83
CA ALA A 52 18.28 -6.58 3.57
C ALA A 52 17.61 -6.72 4.95
N LEU A 53 17.62 -7.94 5.48
CA LEU A 53 17.26 -8.26 6.86
C LEU A 53 18.54 -8.67 7.61
N ALA A 54 18.89 -7.94 8.67
CA ALA A 54 20.01 -8.25 9.56
C ALA A 54 19.46 -8.51 10.97
N ASN A 55 19.64 -9.72 11.50
CA ASN A 55 19.16 -10.12 12.83
C ASN A 55 17.65 -9.87 13.04
N GLY A 56 16.83 -10.14 12.02
CA GLY A 56 15.39 -9.90 12.06
C GLY A 56 14.99 -8.42 11.98
N ARG A 57 15.92 -7.51 11.70
CA ARG A 57 15.66 -6.07 11.49
C ARG A 57 15.94 -5.65 10.06
N CYS A 58 15.16 -4.72 9.56
CA CYS A 58 15.38 -4.12 8.26
C CYS A 58 16.68 -3.31 8.25
N SER A 59 17.50 -3.51 7.23
CA SER A 59 18.85 -2.98 7.12
C SER A 59 19.18 -2.64 5.67
N ASN A 60 20.30 -1.95 5.45
CA ASN A 60 20.70 -1.45 4.14
C ASN A 60 19.62 -0.55 3.50
N GLN A 61 19.32 0.56 4.19
CA GLN A 61 18.37 1.57 3.75
C GLN A 61 18.87 2.24 2.46
N LEU A 62 18.00 2.37 1.47
CA LEU A 62 18.29 3.14 0.27
C LEU A 62 18.33 4.65 0.58
N PRO A 63 19.18 5.42 -0.11
CA PRO A 63 19.26 6.87 0.07
C PRO A 63 18.00 7.60 -0.44
N GLN A 64 17.28 6.99 -1.39
CA GLN A 64 16.08 7.55 -1.99
C GLN A 64 14.82 7.16 -1.21
N SER A 65 13.96 8.15 -0.94
CA SER A 65 12.61 7.90 -0.44
C SER A 65 11.70 7.51 -1.60
N ILE A 66 11.18 6.28 -1.56
CA ILE A 66 10.34 5.71 -2.63
C ILE A 66 9.06 5.13 -2.03
N THR A 67 8.07 4.85 -2.87
CA THR A 67 6.81 4.29 -2.40
C THR A 67 6.98 2.83 -1.95
N LYS A 68 6.04 2.35 -1.13
CA LYS A 68 5.99 0.94 -0.72
C LYS A 68 5.99 0.01 -1.93
N MET A 69 5.21 0.37 -2.95
CA MET A 69 5.11 -0.42 -4.17
C MET A 69 6.43 -0.46 -4.94
N GLN A 70 7.12 0.67 -5.13
CA GLN A 70 8.44 0.70 -5.77
C GLN A 70 9.45 -0.15 -4.98
N CYS A 71 9.50 0.05 -3.66
CA CYS A 71 10.41 -0.71 -2.81
C CYS A 71 10.17 -2.23 -2.92
N CYS A 72 8.93 -2.67 -2.70
CA CYS A 72 8.60 -4.09 -2.59
C CYS A 72 8.46 -4.81 -3.94
N CYS A 73 8.21 -4.10 -5.04
CA CYS A 73 8.19 -4.70 -6.37
C CYS A 73 9.58 -4.84 -7.00
N ASP A 74 10.55 -4.05 -6.54
CA ASP A 74 11.94 -4.10 -7.01
C ASP A 74 12.79 -5.00 -6.09
N VAL A 75 13.76 -4.43 -5.39
CA VAL A 75 14.76 -5.17 -4.56
C VAL A 75 14.51 -5.04 -3.06
N GLY A 76 13.45 -4.34 -2.64
CA GLY A 76 13.14 -4.08 -1.25
C GLY A 76 12.67 -5.31 -0.50
N ARG A 77 13.10 -5.40 0.76
CA ARG A 77 12.69 -6.40 1.75
C ARG A 77 11.78 -5.81 2.81
N CYS A 78 11.96 -4.53 3.12
CA CYS A 78 11.07 -3.81 4.00
C CYS A 78 10.84 -2.38 3.51
N TRP A 79 9.72 -1.82 3.93
CA TRP A 79 9.41 -0.42 3.71
C TRP A 79 8.85 0.21 4.98
N SER A 80 9.21 1.46 5.25
CA SER A 80 8.61 2.24 6.33
C SER A 80 8.15 3.62 5.85
N PRO A 81 6.94 4.08 6.23
CA PRO A 81 6.50 5.43 5.92
C PRO A 81 7.29 6.52 6.70
N GLY A 82 8.09 6.16 7.70
CA GLY A 82 8.87 7.12 8.49
C GLY A 82 9.82 6.47 9.50
N VAL A 83 10.82 7.22 10.00
CA VAL A 83 11.81 6.69 10.96
C VAL A 83 11.22 6.30 12.32
N THR A 84 10.06 6.86 12.68
CA THR A 84 9.34 6.55 13.91
C THR A 84 8.37 5.38 13.75
N VAL A 85 8.14 4.92 12.52
CA VAL A 85 7.22 3.83 12.21
C VAL A 85 8.05 2.57 11.97
N ALA A 86 7.66 1.48 12.62
CA ALA A 86 8.31 0.19 12.42
C ALA A 86 8.21 -0.22 10.95
N PRO A 87 9.32 -0.60 10.28
CA PRO A 87 9.29 -1.04 8.90
C PRO A 87 8.49 -2.33 8.75
N GLU A 88 7.63 -2.36 7.75
CA GLU A 88 6.84 -3.53 7.36
C GLU A 88 7.63 -4.36 6.36
N MET A 89 7.57 -5.70 6.49
CA MET A 89 8.17 -6.60 5.51
C MET A 89 7.38 -6.54 4.19
N CYS A 90 8.11 -6.56 3.09
CA CYS A 90 7.52 -6.64 1.76
C CYS A 90 6.83 -8.00 1.56
N PRO A 91 5.73 -8.06 0.78
CA PRO A 91 5.05 -9.31 0.48
C PRO A 91 6.01 -10.33 -0.16
N ILE A 92 6.00 -11.56 0.34
CA ILE A 92 6.70 -12.66 -0.33
C ILE A 92 5.97 -12.94 -1.65
N ARG A 93 6.68 -12.85 -2.77
CA ARG A 93 6.15 -13.34 -4.04
C ARG A 93 6.08 -14.86 -3.92
N ALA A 94 4.87 -15.40 -3.80
CA ALA A 94 4.66 -16.84 -3.94
C ALA A 94 5.07 -17.23 -5.38
N THR A 95 6.08 -18.08 -5.48
CA THR A 95 6.54 -18.70 -6.73
C THR A 95 5.63 -19.82 -7.14
#